data_AF-A0A2M7CMD9-F1
#
_entry.id   AF-A0A2M7CMD9-F1
#
_cell.length_a   1.000
_cell.length_b   1.000
_cell.length_c   1.000
_cell.angle_alpha   90.00
_cell.angle_beta   90.00
_cell.angle_gamma   90.00
#
_symmetry.space_group_name_H-M   'P 1'
#
loop_
_entity.id
_entity.type
_entity.pdbx_description
1 polymer ?
#
loop_
_entity_poly.entity_id
_entity_poly.type
_entity_poly.pdbx_seq_one_letter_code
_entity_poly.pdbx_strand_id
1 'polypeptide(L)'
;MARIAIDPISRIEGHLRIEVQVDEGAVKDAWASSTMFRGIEIILKGRDPRDAWAITQRACGVCTTVHAFASVRAVEDALKITIPNNARILRN
;
A
#
# COMPACT_ATOMS: atom_id res chain seq x y z
N MET A 1 23.55 25.73 7.18
CA MET A 1 22.43 24.83 6.82
C MET A 1 22.89 23.84 5.76
N ALA A 2 22.91 22.56 6.10
CA ALA A 2 23.20 21.48 5.14
C ALA A 2 21.90 20.73 4.82
N ARG A 3 21.69 20.40 3.54
CA ARG A 3 20.59 19.54 3.09
C ARG A 3 21.17 18.17 2.76
N ILE A 4 20.65 17.13 3.39
CA ILE A 4 21.10 15.75 3.24
C ILE A 4 19.96 14.96 2.59
N ALA A 5 20.29 14.15 1.57
CA ALA A 5 19.36 13.22 0.96
C ALA A 5 19.80 11.78 1.26
N ILE A 6 18.86 10.96 1.73
CA ILE A 6 19.03 9.52 1.93
C ILE A 6 18.15 8.84 0.88
N ASP A 7 18.79 8.33 -0.16
CA ASP A 7 18.15 7.74 -1.33
C ASP A 7 19.06 6.64 -1.89
N PRO A 8 18.74 5.34 -1.74
CA PRO A 8 17.50 4.81 -1.17
C PRO A 8 17.53 4.66 0.37
N ILE A 9 16.37 4.76 1.02
CA ILE A 9 16.17 4.15 2.34
C ILE A 9 16.13 2.62 2.17
N SER A 10 16.99 1.91 2.89
CA SER A 10 17.09 0.44 2.83
C SER A 10 16.34 -0.25 3.97
N ARG A 11 16.20 -1.59 3.89
CA ARG A 11 15.48 -2.46 4.85
C ARG A 11 14.01 -2.08 5.07
N ILE A 12 13.37 -1.62 4.01
CA ILE A 12 11.93 -1.37 3.92
C ILE A 12 11.37 -2.05 2.67
N GLU A 13 10.06 -2.05 2.51
CA GLU A 13 9.41 -2.35 1.23
C GLU A 13 9.29 -1.06 0.40
N GLY A 14 9.45 -1.16 -0.92
CA GLY A 14 9.23 -0.06 -1.86
C GLY A 14 10.42 0.88 -2.05
N HIS A 15 10.13 2.07 -2.57
CA HIS A 15 11.12 3.11 -2.91
C HIS A 15 10.81 4.37 -2.13
N LEU A 16 11.72 4.74 -1.21
CA LEU A 16 11.57 5.90 -0.35
C LEU A 16 12.86 6.71 -0.36
N ARG A 17 12.69 8.01 -0.60
CA ARG A 17 13.69 9.05 -0.43
C ARG A 17 13.31 9.89 0.78
N ILE A 18 14.27 10.14 1.65
CA ILE A 18 14.13 11.10 2.76
C ILE A 18 15.15 12.21 2.57
N GLU A 19 14.68 13.46 2.64
CA GLU A 19 15.55 14.63 2.70
C GLU A 19 15.40 15.30 4.05
N VAL A 20 16.50 15.78 4.63
CA VAL A 20 16.51 16.51 5.88
C VAL A 20 17.34 17.78 5.75
N GLN A 21 16.85 18.85 6.36
CA GLN A 21 17.61 20.07 6.59
C GLN A 21 18.14 20.05 8.02
N VAL A 22 19.47 20.14 8.17
CA VAL A 22 20.13 20.10 9.47
C VAL A 22 20.70 21.48 9.82
N ASP A 23 20.42 21.91 11.04
CA ASP A 23 20.97 23.12 11.64
C ASP A 23 21.31 22.87 13.11
N GLU A 24 22.47 23.36 13.55
CA GLU A 24 22.97 23.16 14.93
C GLU A 24 22.93 21.69 15.40
N GLY A 25 23.21 20.75 14.50
CA GLY A 25 23.21 19.31 14.80
C GLY A 25 21.82 18.68 14.95
N ALA A 26 20.74 19.42 14.71
CA ALA A 26 19.37 18.92 14.78
C ALA A 26 18.66 19.03 13.41
N VAL A 27 17.75 18.08 13.13
CA VAL A 27 16.85 18.18 11.97
C VAL A 27 15.85 19.31 12.23
N LYS A 28 15.76 20.28 11.32
CA LYS A 28 14.81 21.39 11.38
C LYS A 28 13.62 21.20 10.45
N ASP A 29 13.83 20.50 9.33
CA ASP A 29 12.78 20.18 8.36
C ASP A 29 13.09 18.86 7.64
N ALA A 30 12.06 18.20 7.11
CA ALA A 30 12.19 16.92 6.44
C ALA A 30 11.13 16.70 5.35
N TRP A 31 11.50 15.96 4.30
CA TRP A 31 10.61 15.56 3.21
C TRP A 31 10.69 14.06 3.01
N ALA A 32 9.51 13.43 2.93
CA ALA A 32 9.38 12.04 2.52
C ALA A 32 8.81 11.97 1.11
N SER A 33 9.50 11.24 0.22
CA SER A 33 9.11 11.10 -1.17
C SER A 33 9.09 9.63 -1.58
N SER A 34 7.91 9.14 -1.97
CA SER A 34 7.77 7.86 -2.67
C SER A 34 8.06 8.07 -4.15
N THR A 35 9.11 7.41 -4.66
CA THR A 35 9.65 7.68 -6.01
C THR A 35 9.17 6.70 -7.08
N MET A 36 8.18 5.83 -6.75
CA MET A 36 7.63 4.83 -7.67
C MET A 36 6.10 4.83 -7.64
N PHE A 37 5.49 4.73 -8.82
CA PHE A 37 4.05 4.60 -9.02
C PHE A 37 3.72 3.54 -10.06
N ARG A 38 2.66 2.76 -9.83
CA ARG A 38 2.19 1.70 -10.76
C ARG A 38 0.77 1.91 -11.29
N GLY A 39 -0.06 2.73 -10.64
CA GLY A 39 -1.44 2.95 -11.07
C GLY A 39 -2.37 1.73 -10.99
N ILE A 40 -2.27 0.91 -9.94
CA ILE A 40 -3.11 -0.29 -9.76
C ILE A 40 -4.61 0.04 -9.79
N GLU A 41 -5.01 1.18 -9.23
CA GLU A 41 -6.41 1.64 -9.24
C GLU A 41 -6.90 1.98 -10.65
N ILE A 42 -6.01 2.48 -11.51
CA ILE A 42 -6.30 2.77 -12.91
C ILE A 42 -6.47 1.45 -13.67
N ILE A 43 -5.58 0.49 -13.45
CA ILE A 43 -5.63 -0.86 -14.04
C ILE A 43 -6.95 -1.57 -13.70
N LEU A 44 -7.53 -1.29 -12.53
CA LEU A 44 -8.74 -1.93 -12.04
C LEU A 44 -10.02 -1.44 -12.75
N LYS A 45 -10.02 -0.24 -13.33
CA LYS A 45 -11.23 0.36 -13.93
C LYS A 45 -11.79 -0.50 -15.07
N GLY A 46 -13.11 -0.64 -15.10
CA GLY A 46 -13.85 -1.38 -16.13
C GLY A 46 -13.78 -2.90 -16.02
N ARG A 47 -13.13 -3.44 -14.98
CA ARG A 47 -13.07 -4.89 -14.73
C ARG A 47 -14.24 -5.37 -13.88
N ASP A 48 -14.49 -6.67 -13.95
CA ASP A 48 -15.46 -7.32 -13.07
C ASP A 48 -15.03 -7.19 -11.60
N PRO A 49 -15.91 -6.77 -10.68
CA PRO A 49 -15.57 -6.66 -9.26
C PRO A 49 -15.01 -7.95 -8.64
N ARG A 50 -15.37 -9.13 -9.17
CA ARG A 50 -14.88 -10.43 -8.69
C ARG A 50 -13.40 -10.66 -8.99
N ASP A 51 -12.84 -9.98 -9.99
CA ASP A 51 -11.42 -10.08 -10.35
C ASP A 51 -10.53 -9.14 -9.51
N ALA A 52 -11.13 -8.18 -8.79
CA ALA A 52 -10.43 -7.09 -8.15
C ALA A 52 -9.39 -7.54 -7.11
N TRP A 53 -9.71 -8.58 -6.33
CA TRP A 53 -8.85 -9.03 -5.25
C TRP A 53 -7.52 -9.58 -5.77
N ALA A 54 -7.54 -10.28 -6.90
CA ALA A 54 -6.33 -10.86 -7.48
C ALA A 54 -5.38 -9.76 -7.97
N ILE A 55 -5.92 -8.69 -8.56
CA ILE A 55 -5.14 -7.55 -9.06
C ILE A 55 -4.59 -6.72 -7.89
N THR A 56 -5.45 -6.32 -6.96
CA THR A 56 -5.09 -5.47 -5.82
C THR A 56 -4.16 -6.18 -4.83
N GLN A 57 -4.20 -7.51 -4.72
CA GLN A 57 -3.22 -8.28 -3.94
C GLN A 57 -1.78 -8.00 -4.34
N ARG A 58 -1.52 -7.64 -5.61
CA ARG A 58 -0.17 -7.30 -6.10
C ARG A 58 0.25 -5.88 -5.74
N ALA A 59 -0.55 -5.14 -4.96
CA ALA A 59 -0.14 -3.87 -4.39
C ALA A 59 1.09 -4.01 -3.49
N CYS A 60 1.19 -5.07 -2.70
CA CYS A 60 2.39 -5.33 -1.90
C CYS A 60 2.59 -6.83 -1.67
N GLY A 61 3.82 -7.30 -1.87
CA GLY A 61 4.20 -8.69 -1.61
C GLY A 61 4.61 -8.95 -0.15
N VAL A 62 4.99 -7.91 0.59
CA VAL A 62 5.38 -8.03 2.01
C VAL A 62 4.14 -8.15 2.88
N CYS A 63 3.22 -7.19 2.83
CA CYS A 63 1.90 -7.33 3.45
C CYS A 63 0.94 -8.12 2.56
N THR A 64 1.39 -9.27 2.05
CA THR A 64 0.54 -10.17 1.26
C THR A 64 -0.73 -10.56 2.03
N THR A 65 -1.74 -11.06 1.30
CA THR A 65 -3.11 -11.38 1.75
C THR A 65 -3.99 -10.17 2.09
N VAL A 66 -3.45 -9.11 2.70
CA VAL A 66 -4.29 -8.02 3.26
C VAL A 66 -5.08 -7.27 2.19
N HIS A 67 -4.46 -6.99 1.04
CA HIS A 67 -5.13 -6.29 -0.06
C HIS A 67 -6.19 -7.16 -0.75
N ALA A 68 -5.96 -8.48 -0.82
CA ALA A 68 -6.97 -9.42 -1.31
C ALA A 68 -8.20 -9.41 -0.39
N PHE A 69 -8.00 -9.50 0.93
CA PHE A 69 -9.09 -9.47 1.91
C PHE A 69 -9.82 -8.14 1.96
N ALA A 70 -9.10 -7.01 1.89
CA ALA A 70 -9.72 -5.70 1.79
C ALA A 70 -10.59 -5.59 0.53
N SER A 71 -10.09 -6.06 -0.62
CA SER A 71 -10.83 -6.04 -1.87
C SER A 71 -12.09 -6.89 -1.85
N VAL A 72 -12.05 -8.14 -1.36
CA VAL A 72 -13.26 -8.97 -1.29
C VAL A 72 -14.26 -8.40 -0.30
N ARG A 73 -13.80 -7.86 0.85
CA ARG A 73 -14.68 -7.20 1.84
C ARG A 73 -15.37 -5.97 1.26
N ALA A 74 -14.69 -5.17 0.44
CA ALA A 74 -15.28 -4.02 -0.24
C ALA A 74 -16.39 -4.43 -1.21
N VAL A 75 -16.18 -5.50 -1.98
CA VAL A 75 -17.19 -6.04 -2.91
C VAL A 75 -18.36 -6.67 -2.15
N GLU A 76 -18.07 -7.43 -1.08
CA GLU A 76 -19.08 -8.02 -0.20
C GLU A 76 -19.97 -6.93 0.45
N ASP A 77 -19.39 -5.83 0.92
CA ASP A 77 -20.16 -4.71 1.47
C ASP A 77 -21.02 -4.00 0.40
N ALA A 78 -20.46 -3.75 -0.79
CA ALA A 78 -21.19 -3.11 -1.89
C ALA A 78 -22.42 -3.92 -2.32
N LEU A 79 -22.32 -5.25 -2.27
CA LEU A 79 -23.39 -6.19 -2.66
C LEU A 79 -24.20 -6.72 -1.46
N LYS A 80 -23.92 -6.27 -0.23
CA LYS A 80 -24.57 -6.72 1.02
C LYS A 80 -24.54 -8.24 1.20
N ILE A 81 -23.40 -8.85 0.88
CA ILE A 81 -23.16 -10.29 1.03
C ILE A 81 -22.72 -10.62 2.46
N THR A 82 -23.44 -11.52 3.11
CA THR A 82 -23.01 -12.14 4.36
C THR A 82 -22.25 -13.42 4.06
N ILE A 83 -20.97 -13.47 4.44
CA ILE A 83 -20.14 -14.67 4.23
C ILE A 83 -20.49 -15.78 5.24
N PRO A 84 -20.32 -17.06 4.88
CA PRO A 84 -20.43 -18.16 5.83
C PRO A 84 -19.44 -18.01 7.00
N ASN A 85 -19.85 -18.41 8.21
CA ASN A 85 -19.00 -18.28 9.40
C ASN A 85 -17.66 -19.04 9.25
N ASN A 86 -17.65 -20.18 8.57
CA ASN A 86 -16.41 -20.92 8.29
C ASN A 86 -15.45 -20.12 7.38
N ALA A 87 -15.96 -19.34 6.43
CA ALA A 87 -15.14 -18.47 5.60
C ALA A 87 -14.56 -17.31 6.42
N ARG A 88 -15.34 -16.74 7.34
CA ARG A 88 -14.85 -15.72 8.29
C ARG A 88 -13.73 -16.26 9.17
N ILE A 89 -13.90 -17.47 9.73
CA ILE A 89 -12.89 -18.12 10.58
C ILE A 89 -11.61 -18.40 9.80
N LEU A 90 -11.70 -18.86 8.55
CA LEU A 90 -10.51 -19.10 7.72
C LEU A 90 -9.77 -17.81 7.34
N ARG A 91 -10.46 -16.67 7.31
CA ARG A 91 -9.88 -15.35 7.03
C ARG A 91 -9.28 -14.66 8.27
N ASN A 92 -9.56 -15.17 9.47
CA ASN A 92 -9.02 -14.65 10.74
C ASN A 92 -7.61 -15.19 10.98
#